data_AF-A0A2I0T562-F1
#
_entry.id   AF-A0A2I0T562-F1
#
_cell.length_a   1.000
_cell.length_b   1.000
_cell.length_c   1.000
_cell.angle_alpha   90.00
_cell.angle_beta   90.00
_cell.angle_gamma   90.00
#
_symmetry.space_group_name_H-M   'P 1'
#
loop_
_entity.id
_entity.type
_entity.pdbx_description
1 polymer ?
#
loop_
_entity_poly.entity_id
_entity_poly.type
_entity_poly.pdbx_seq_one_letter_code
_entity_poly.pdbx_strand_id
1 'polypeptide(L)'
;MGDQAAMITAILQSRLARTSFDKNRFQSISETLHMECKAEMVTPLVTNPGHVCVTDANLYFQPLNGYPGLEVFCTENDLCSDIYLKFYNCQDRDELYFLIATYIDLTKPETFRDLSKPIGALNKERLDRLLVVRLSFHKQPNT
;
A
#
# COMPACT_ATOMS: atom_id res chain seq x y z
N MET A 1 4.42 18.76 -26.36
CA MET A 1 4.60 18.09 -25.06
C MET A 1 3.29 17.62 -24.42
N GLY A 2 2.13 18.28 -24.62
CA GLY A 2 0.84 17.82 -24.05
C GLY A 2 0.21 16.57 -24.68
N ASP A 3 0.49 16.30 -25.96
CA ASP A 3 -0.19 15.24 -26.73
C ASP A 3 0.19 13.81 -26.29
N GLN A 4 1.48 13.57 -26.00
CA GLN A 4 1.95 12.29 -25.49
C GLN A 4 1.44 12.00 -24.07
N ALA A 5 1.41 13.02 -23.19
CA ALA A 5 0.90 12.87 -21.84
C ALA A 5 -0.61 12.55 -21.82
N ALA A 6 -1.38 13.20 -22.70
CA ALA A 6 -2.79 12.91 -22.89
C ALA A 6 -3.00 11.48 -23.42
N MET A 7 -2.21 11.04 -24.41
CA MET A 7 -2.27 9.68 -24.95
C MET A 7 -1.97 8.63 -23.86
N ILE A 8 -0.90 8.81 -23.08
CA ILE A 8 -0.54 7.92 -21.99
C ILE A 8 -1.67 7.87 -20.95
N THR A 9 -2.21 9.03 -20.57
CA THR A 9 -3.31 9.12 -19.60
C THR A 9 -4.56 8.39 -20.09
N ALA A 10 -4.93 8.56 -21.37
CA ALA A 10 -6.08 7.89 -21.96
C ALA A 10 -5.90 6.36 -22.02
N ILE A 11 -4.69 5.89 -22.35
CA ILE A 11 -4.35 4.46 -22.31
C ILE A 11 -4.49 3.92 -20.88
N LEU A 12 -3.92 4.62 -19.89
CA LEU A 12 -4.00 4.22 -18.49
C LEU A 12 -5.45 4.17 -18.00
N GLN A 13 -6.24 5.20 -18.27
CA GLN A 13 -7.67 5.24 -17.92
C GLN A 13 -8.46 4.11 -18.58
N SER A 14 -8.22 3.86 -19.88
CA SER A 14 -8.84 2.74 -20.59
C SER A 14 -8.50 1.39 -19.95
N ARG A 15 -7.23 1.19 -19.55
CA ARG A 15 -6.80 -0.06 -18.91
C ARG A 15 -7.39 -0.21 -17.51
N LEU A 16 -7.36 0.84 -16.69
CA LEU A 16 -8.00 0.83 -15.37
C LEU A 16 -9.49 0.57 -15.47
N ALA A 17 -10.17 1.11 -16.49
CA ALA A 17 -11.60 0.87 -16.70
C ALA A 17 -11.96 -0.56 -17.13
N ARG A 18 -11.01 -1.30 -17.72
CA ARG A 18 -11.23 -2.66 -18.23
C ARG A 18 -10.69 -3.76 -17.32
N THR A 19 -10.05 -3.38 -16.22
CA THR A 19 -9.47 -4.33 -15.27
C THR A 19 -10.22 -4.25 -13.95
N SER A 20 -10.19 -5.34 -13.22
CA SER A 20 -10.65 -5.43 -11.84
C SER A 20 -9.54 -6.05 -10.99
N PHE A 21 -9.71 -6.02 -9.68
CA PHE A 21 -8.88 -6.77 -8.76
C PHE A 21 -8.99 -8.28 -9.05
N ASP A 22 -7.84 -8.97 -8.98
CA ASP A 22 -7.76 -10.42 -9.13
C ASP A 22 -8.02 -11.08 -7.78
N LYS A 23 -9.25 -11.57 -7.57
CA LYS A 23 -9.69 -12.15 -6.29
C LYS A 23 -8.93 -13.41 -5.87
N ASN A 24 -8.20 -14.06 -6.77
CA ASN A 24 -7.30 -15.17 -6.42
C ASN A 24 -6.11 -14.71 -5.58
N ARG A 25 -5.94 -13.40 -5.40
CA ARG A 25 -4.89 -12.77 -4.61
C ARG A 25 -5.28 -12.53 -3.15
N PHE A 26 -6.51 -12.83 -2.75
CA PHE A 26 -6.88 -12.84 -1.34
C PHE A 26 -6.06 -13.89 -0.58
N GLN A 27 -5.74 -13.59 0.68
CA GLN A 27 -4.95 -14.49 1.52
C GLN A 27 -5.73 -15.71 1.94
N SER A 28 -7.04 -15.57 2.10
CA SER A 28 -7.97 -16.65 2.40
C SER A 28 -9.11 -16.69 1.38
N ILE A 29 -9.51 -17.91 1.00
CA ILE A 29 -10.70 -18.17 0.19
C ILE A 29 -12.01 -17.81 0.92
N SER A 30 -11.96 -17.64 2.24
CA SER A 30 -13.11 -17.24 3.05
C SER A 30 -13.31 -15.73 3.11
N GLU A 31 -12.35 -14.93 2.62
CA GLU A 31 -12.48 -13.47 2.64
C GLU A 31 -13.61 -13.01 1.74
N THR A 32 -14.39 -12.06 2.25
CA THR A 32 -15.50 -11.45 1.54
C THR A 32 -15.14 -10.02 1.11
N LEU A 33 -15.30 -9.73 -0.18
CA LEU A 33 -15.06 -8.40 -0.73
C LEU A 33 -16.17 -7.44 -0.31
N HIS A 34 -15.81 -6.32 0.33
CA HIS A 34 -16.75 -5.25 0.69
C HIS A 34 -16.69 -4.06 -0.26
N MET A 35 -15.49 -3.69 -0.74
CA MET A 35 -15.36 -2.70 -1.83
C MET A 35 -14.18 -2.99 -2.75
N GLU A 36 -14.31 -2.51 -3.98
CA GLU A 36 -13.23 -2.39 -4.94
C GLU A 36 -13.32 -1.01 -5.61
N CYS A 37 -12.23 -0.24 -5.57
CA CYS A 37 -12.17 1.07 -6.22
C CYS A 37 -10.79 1.33 -6.85
N LYS A 38 -10.72 2.30 -7.76
CA LYS A 38 -9.47 2.71 -8.41
C LYS A 38 -8.79 3.76 -7.57
N ALA A 39 -7.48 3.60 -7.36
CA ALA A 39 -6.67 4.60 -6.68
C ALA A 39 -5.25 4.60 -7.23
N GLU A 40 -4.49 5.62 -6.86
CA GLU A 40 -3.06 5.70 -7.14
C GLU A 40 -2.27 5.49 -5.86
N MET A 41 -1.36 4.52 -5.87
CA MET A 41 -0.38 4.37 -4.80
C MET A 41 0.77 5.32 -5.06
N VAL A 42 1.06 6.15 -4.06
CA VAL A 42 2.13 7.16 -4.10
C VAL A 42 3.34 6.59 -3.37
N THR A 43 4.41 6.37 -4.12
CA THR A 43 5.73 6.05 -3.56
C THR A 43 6.67 7.25 -3.76
N PRO A 44 7.82 7.33 -3.05
CA PRO A 44 8.78 8.41 -3.25
C PRO A 44 9.28 8.55 -4.69
N LEU A 45 9.31 7.45 -5.46
CA LEU A 45 9.86 7.42 -6.82
C LEU A 45 8.78 7.61 -7.89
N VAL A 46 7.62 6.98 -7.70
CA VAL A 46 6.57 6.91 -8.73
C VAL A 46 5.18 6.87 -8.11
N THR A 47 4.21 7.41 -8.84
CA THR A 47 2.77 7.22 -8.58
C THR A 47 2.25 6.14 -9.50
N ASN A 48 1.68 5.08 -8.94
CA ASN A 48 1.24 3.93 -9.71
C ASN A 48 -0.26 3.71 -9.57
N PRO A 49 -1.03 3.76 -10.66
CA PRO A 49 -2.46 3.50 -10.59
C PRO A 49 -2.75 2.00 -10.44
N GLY A 50 -3.84 1.68 -9.75
CA GLY A 50 -4.25 0.31 -9.49
C GLY A 50 -5.64 0.23 -8.87
N HIS A 51 -5.94 -0.95 -8.32
CA HIS A 51 -7.18 -1.24 -7.62
C HIS A 51 -6.90 -1.42 -6.13
N VAL A 52 -7.73 -0.78 -5.30
CA VAL A 52 -7.78 -0.97 -3.85
C VAL A 52 -8.97 -1.86 -3.54
N CYS A 53 -8.78 -2.85 -2.69
CA CYS A 53 -9.85 -3.71 -2.21
C CYS A 53 -9.87 -3.77 -0.69
N VAL A 54 -11.07 -3.65 -0.11
CA VAL A 54 -11.32 -3.88 1.31
C VAL A 54 -12.15 -5.13 1.46
N THR A 55 -11.70 -6.01 2.34
CA THR A 55 -12.38 -7.25 2.72
C THR A 55 -12.79 -7.21 4.18
N ASP A 56 -13.35 -8.30 4.66
CA ASP A 56 -13.64 -8.55 6.08
C ASP A 56 -12.39 -8.67 6.97
N ALA A 57 -11.19 -8.81 6.39
CA ALA A 57 -9.96 -8.99 7.17
C ALA A 57 -8.81 -8.06 6.76
N ASN A 58 -8.70 -7.76 5.46
CA ASN A 58 -7.51 -7.12 4.89
C ASN A 58 -7.84 -5.97 3.93
N LEU A 59 -6.87 -5.06 3.81
CA LEU A 59 -6.79 -4.05 2.77
C LEU A 59 -5.74 -4.49 1.74
N TYR A 60 -6.11 -4.47 0.45
CA TYR A 60 -5.25 -4.87 -0.65
C TYR A 60 -5.03 -3.71 -1.62
N PHE A 61 -3.83 -3.64 -2.21
CA PHE A 61 -3.56 -2.81 -3.38
C PHE A 61 -2.95 -3.66 -4.50
N GLN A 62 -3.61 -3.65 -5.67
CA GLN A 62 -3.14 -4.31 -6.89
C GLN A 62 -2.74 -3.27 -7.95
N PRO A 63 -1.44 -3.08 -8.21
CA PRO A 63 -0.98 -2.16 -9.25
C PRO A 63 -1.29 -2.64 -10.67
N LEU A 64 -1.58 -1.71 -11.57
CA LEU A 64 -1.93 -2.03 -12.97
C LEU A 64 -0.76 -2.66 -13.76
N ASN A 65 0.46 -2.29 -13.43
CA ASN A 65 1.69 -2.77 -14.08
C ASN A 65 2.36 -3.94 -13.34
N GLY A 66 1.81 -4.37 -12.19
CA GLY A 66 2.38 -5.46 -11.38
C GLY A 66 3.65 -5.12 -10.59
N TYR A 67 4.04 -3.84 -10.50
CA TYR A 67 5.16 -3.38 -9.66
C TYR A 67 4.75 -2.21 -8.74
N PRO A 68 5.15 -2.20 -7.45
CA PRO A 68 5.65 -3.35 -6.67
C PRO A 68 4.59 -4.47 -6.66
N GLY A 69 4.83 -5.63 -6.06
CA GLY A 69 3.86 -6.74 -6.10
C GLY A 69 2.47 -6.39 -5.54
N LEU A 70 1.59 -7.39 -5.38
CA LEU A 70 0.39 -7.19 -4.55
C LEU A 70 0.86 -6.75 -3.16
N GLU A 71 0.35 -5.63 -2.67
CA GLU A 71 0.60 -5.19 -1.30
C GLU A 71 -0.63 -5.52 -0.45
N VAL A 72 -0.41 -6.28 0.63
CA VAL A 72 -1.42 -6.64 1.61
C VAL A 72 -1.08 -5.96 2.92
N PHE A 73 -2.07 -5.34 3.55
CA PHE A 73 -1.92 -4.63 4.80
C PHE A 73 -2.76 -5.27 5.90
N CYS A 74 -2.32 -5.09 7.15
CA CYS A 74 -2.92 -5.63 8.37
C CYS A 74 -2.68 -7.13 8.62
N THR A 75 -1.53 -7.68 8.22
CA THR A 75 -1.14 -9.04 8.62
C THR A 75 -0.11 -9.05 9.75
N GLU A 76 -0.16 -10.08 10.59
CA GLU A 76 0.73 -10.27 11.75
C GLU A 76 2.23 -10.38 11.38
N ASN A 77 2.54 -10.64 10.11
CA ASN A 77 3.89 -10.99 9.65
C ASN A 77 4.50 -10.04 8.61
N ASP A 78 3.74 -9.11 8.03
CA ASP A 78 4.32 -8.18 7.06
C ASP A 78 4.87 -6.92 7.73
N LEU A 79 6.02 -6.50 7.21
CA LEU A 79 6.70 -5.27 7.59
C LEU A 79 5.73 -4.13 7.28
N CYS A 80 5.14 -3.52 8.32
CA CYS A 80 4.23 -2.38 8.23
C CYS A 80 4.83 -1.32 7.29
N SER A 81 4.41 -1.37 6.02
CA SER A 81 4.83 -0.46 4.98
C SER A 81 3.74 0.59 4.95
N ASP A 82 4.07 1.85 5.25
CA ASP A 82 3.11 2.92 5.11
C ASP A 82 2.67 2.97 3.63
N ILE A 83 1.38 2.76 3.35
CA ILE A 83 0.81 2.95 2.02
C ILE A 83 0.16 4.32 1.93
N TYR A 84 0.49 5.05 0.87
CA TYR A 84 -0.12 6.34 0.56
C TYR A 84 -1.01 6.17 -0.66
N LEU A 85 -2.32 6.26 -0.45
CA LEU A 85 -3.31 6.16 -1.51
C LEU A 85 -3.86 7.54 -1.85
N LYS A 86 -3.92 7.84 -3.14
CA LYS A 86 -4.62 8.99 -3.70
C LYS A 86 -5.85 8.51 -4.45
N PHE A 87 -7.02 8.94 -3.98
CA PHE A 87 -8.31 8.62 -4.58
C PHE A 87 -8.71 9.65 -5.61
N TYR A 88 -9.46 9.22 -6.63
CA TYR A 88 -9.96 10.12 -7.69
C TYR A 88 -11.15 10.97 -7.22
N ASN A 89 -11.88 10.51 -6.20
CA ASN A 89 -13.01 11.20 -5.60
C ASN A 89 -13.01 10.97 -4.07
N CYS A 90 -13.72 11.82 -3.32
CA CYS A 90 -13.76 11.71 -1.87
C CYS A 90 -14.74 10.63 -1.38
N GLN A 91 -15.74 10.24 -2.18
CA GLN A 91 -16.70 9.21 -1.82
C GLN A 91 -16.00 7.86 -1.61
N ASP A 92 -15.16 7.43 -2.54
CA ASP A 92 -14.42 6.17 -2.45
C ASP A 92 -13.48 6.16 -1.23
N ARG A 93 -12.85 7.30 -0.93
CA ARG A 93 -11.99 7.46 0.25
C ARG A 93 -12.78 7.32 1.56
N ASP A 94 -13.92 8.00 1.63
CA ASP A 94 -14.74 8.02 2.84
C ASP A 94 -15.40 6.67 3.09
N GLU A 95 -15.84 5.99 2.03
CA GLU A 95 -16.33 4.61 2.07
C GLU A 95 -15.22 3.64 2.51
N LEU A 96 -14.00 3.79 1.99
CA LEU A 96 -12.85 3.00 2.44
C LEU A 96 -12.59 3.16 3.95
N TYR A 97 -12.57 4.39 4.46
CA TYR A 97 -12.40 4.62 5.90
C TYR A 97 -13.53 4.01 6.72
N PHE A 98 -14.77 4.12 6.26
CA PHE A 98 -15.92 3.51 6.91
C PHE A 98 -15.80 1.99 6.97
N LEU A 99 -15.43 1.35 5.87
CA LEU A 99 -15.30 -0.10 5.78
C LEU A 99 -14.13 -0.63 6.60
N ILE A 100 -12.97 0.04 6.56
CA ILE A 100 -11.83 -0.30 7.42
C ILE A 100 -12.26 -0.27 8.89
N ALA A 101 -12.95 0.79 9.32
CA ALA A 101 -13.40 0.90 10.71
C ALA A 101 -14.49 -0.10 11.11
N THR A 102 -15.25 -0.62 10.13
CA THR A 102 -16.36 -1.54 10.35
C THR A 102 -15.90 -3.00 10.39
N TYR A 103 -14.99 -3.38 9.49
CA TYR A 103 -14.65 -4.77 9.23
C TYR A 103 -13.27 -5.17 9.73
N ILE A 104 -12.29 -4.27 9.65
CA ILE A 104 -10.95 -4.57 10.14
C ILE A 104 -10.97 -4.42 11.66
N ASP A 105 -10.52 -5.46 12.36
CA ASP A 105 -10.56 -5.50 13.82
C ASP A 105 -9.60 -4.45 14.43
N LEU A 106 -10.17 -3.30 14.77
CA LEU A 106 -9.51 -2.19 15.44
C LEU A 106 -9.33 -2.40 16.95
N THR A 107 -9.68 -3.57 17.50
CA THR A 107 -9.43 -3.91 18.91
C THR A 107 -8.07 -4.58 19.10
N LYS A 108 -7.53 -5.16 18.03
CA LYS A 108 -6.21 -5.81 18.05
C LYS A 108 -5.10 -4.76 18.02
N PRO A 109 -4.18 -4.78 18.99
CA PRO A 109 -3.06 -3.84 19.01
C PRO A 109 -2.13 -4.03 17.80
N GLU A 110 -2.05 -5.24 17.23
CA GLU A 110 -1.27 -5.53 16.02
C GLU A 110 -1.82 -4.88 14.75
N THR A 111 -3.09 -4.45 14.74
CA THR A 111 -3.68 -3.65 13.64
C THR A 111 -3.04 -2.26 13.56
N PHE A 112 -2.54 -1.74 14.69
CA PHE A 112 -1.97 -0.40 14.75
C PHE A 112 -0.45 -0.41 14.73
N ARG A 113 0.09 0.65 14.16
CA ARG A 113 1.52 0.93 14.21
C ARG A 113 1.99 1.13 15.65
N ASP A 114 3.07 0.44 16.02
CA ASP A 114 3.79 0.67 17.27
C ASP A 114 4.43 2.06 17.30
N LEU A 115 3.78 3.00 17.99
CA LEU A 115 4.25 4.39 18.13
C LEU A 115 5.48 4.54 19.04
N SER A 116 5.87 3.50 19.80
CA SER A 116 7.11 3.51 20.57
C SER A 116 8.35 3.44 19.67
N LYS A 117 8.16 2.97 18.42
CA LYS A 117 9.23 2.86 17.42
C LYS A 117 9.12 3.98 16.38
N PRO A 118 10.25 4.62 16.02
CA PRO A 118 10.28 5.49 14.85
C PRO A 118 10.01 4.66 13.58
N ILE A 119 9.54 5.30 12.51
CA ILE A 119 9.20 4.65 11.22
C ILE A 119 10.34 3.74 10.73
N GLY A 120 11.58 4.21 10.84
CA GLY A 120 12.77 3.46 10.40
C GLY A 120 13.08 2.19 11.20
N ALA A 121 12.45 1.99 12.36
CA ALA A 121 12.66 0.83 13.24
C ALA A 121 11.47 -0.13 13.28
N LEU A 122 10.41 0.15 12.51
CA LEU A 122 9.26 -0.76 12.39
C LEU A 122 9.61 -2.02 11.58
N ASN A 123 10.43 -1.85 10.55
CA ASN A 123 10.88 -2.92 9.67
C ASN A 123 12.27 -3.40 10.14
N LYS A 124 12.37 -4.67 10.55
CA LYS A 124 13.62 -5.26 11.07
C LYS A 124 14.76 -5.23 10.05
N GLU A 125 14.49 -5.57 8.79
CA GLU A 125 15.50 -5.56 7.73
C GLU A 125 15.99 -4.13 7.42
N ARG A 126 15.07 -3.17 7.39
CA ARG A 126 15.39 -1.74 7.26
C ARG A 126 16.22 -1.27 8.46
N LEU A 127 15.86 -1.68 9.67
CA LEU A 127 16.59 -1.36 10.89
C LEU A 127 18.02 -1.92 10.84
N ASP A 128 18.20 -3.18 10.44
CA ASP A 128 19.50 -3.81 10.30
C ASP A 128 20.37 -3.07 9.28
N ARG A 129 19.81 -2.70 8.12
CA ARG A 129 20.51 -1.87 7.12
C ARG A 129 20.91 -0.51 7.71
N LEU A 130 20.02 0.15 8.46
CA LEU A 130 20.32 1.42 9.12
C LEU A 130 21.43 1.28 10.18
N LEU A 131 21.43 0.19 10.95
CA LEU A 131 22.46 -0.12 11.94
C LEU A 131 23.82 -0.38 11.28
N VAL A 132 23.85 -1.16 10.19
CA VAL A 132 25.07 -1.39 9.39
C VAL A 132 25.64 -0.07 8.89
N VAL A 133 24.79 0.80 8.33
CA VAL A 133 25.18 2.12 7.85
C VAL A 133 25.72 2.99 9.01
N ARG A 134 25.01 3.05 10.15
CA ARG A 134 25.43 3.79 11.36
C ARG A 134 26.80 3.32 11.87
N LEU A 135 27.01 2.01 11.96
CA LEU A 135 28.29 1.43 12.40
C LEU A 135 29.43 1.71 11.42
N SER A 136 29.11 1.80 10.12
CA SER A 136 30.09 2.14 9.08
C SER A 136 30.56 3.60 9.19
N PHE A 137 29.67 4.54 9.54
CA PHE A 137 30.03 5.94 9.76
C PHE A 137 30.95 6.15 10.98
N HIS A 138 30.74 5.38 12.06
CA HIS A 138 31.61 5.45 13.24
C HIS A 138 32.99 4.79 13.05
N LYS A 139 33.18 4.01 11.99
CA LYS A 139 34.47 3.39 11.64
C LYS A 139 35.32 4.24 10.70
N GLN A 140 34.80 5.37 10.19
CA GLN A 140 35.65 6.29 9.43
C GLN A 140 36.53 7.08 10.41
N PRO A 141 37.86 6.96 10.34
CA PRO A 141 38.73 7.76 11.18
C PRO A 141 38.49 9.24 10.87
N ASN A 142 38.32 10.06 11.91
CA ASN A 142 38.31 11.52 11.78
C ASN A 142 39.63 11.93 11.12
N THR A 143 39.59 12.27 9.83
CA THR A 143 40.61 13.10 9.17
C THR A 143 40.40 14.55 9.51
#